data_AF-A0A2P2LW35-F1
#
_entry.id   AF-A0A2P2LW35-F1
#
_cell.length_a   1.000
_cell.length_b   1.000
_cell.length_c   1.000
_cell.angle_alpha   90.00
_cell.angle_beta   90.00
_cell.angle_gamma   90.00
#
_symmetry.space_group_name_H-M   'P 1'
#
loop_
_entity.id
_entity.type
_entity.pdbx_description
1 polymer ?
#
loop_
_entity_poly.entity_id
_entity_poly.type
_entity_poly.pdbx_seq_one_letter_code
_entity_poly.pdbx_strand_id
1 'polypeptide(L)'
;MHLLDPKFIYLVGPRWGRYFVGPIQFMVCYGAVIASTLLGGQCMKTVYLLSNPNGNMKLYEFVIIFGCLMLILAQIPSFHSLRHINLVSLVLCLAYSASATGCSIHIGNSSKEPKDYSLTGDTQDQVFGIFNAIAIIATTYGNGIIPEIQATIAPPVKGKMFKGLCVCYVVLVATFFSVAISGYWAFGNRSDSLILSNFLDNRRPLVPKWLVLMTNIFTILQLSAVAVVYLQPTNEVLEQTFGDTRSAQFSARNVIPRVVSRSLSVIISTIIGAMLPFFGDINALIGAFGFMPLDFILPVVFFNFTFKPSKRSPLFWLNVIIAVTFSALVAVAAIAAVRQIILDAKTYRLFANV
;
A
#
# COMPACT_ATOMS: atom_id res chain seq x y z
N MET A 1 -18.54 9.26 -10.87
CA MET A 1 -17.65 10.42 -11.05
C MET A 1 -17.48 11.12 -9.70
N HIS A 2 -16.80 10.48 -8.75
CA HIS A 2 -16.34 11.09 -7.49
C HIS A 2 -14.83 11.38 -7.48
N LEU A 3 -14.08 10.85 -8.45
CA LEU A 3 -12.71 11.28 -8.84
C LEU A 3 -12.61 12.74 -9.32
N LEU A 4 -13.76 13.41 -9.34
CA LEU A 4 -14.06 14.69 -9.95
C LEU A 4 -15.21 15.30 -9.13
N ASP A 5 -15.07 15.38 -7.81
CA ASP A 5 -15.96 16.21 -7.00
C ASP A 5 -15.99 17.59 -7.67
N PRO A 6 -17.15 18.10 -8.12
CA PRO A 6 -17.23 19.37 -8.82
C PRO A 6 -16.55 20.50 -8.04
N LYS A 7 -16.42 20.38 -6.71
CA LYS A 7 -15.65 21.30 -5.87
C LYS A 7 -14.14 21.21 -6.05
N PHE A 8 -13.57 20.01 -6.24
CA PHE A 8 -12.12 19.80 -6.43
C PHE A 8 -11.66 20.27 -7.83
N ILE A 9 -12.49 20.03 -8.85
CA ILE A 9 -12.28 20.55 -10.21
C ILE A 9 -12.37 22.07 -10.24
N TYR A 10 -13.28 22.67 -9.46
CA TYR A 10 -13.44 24.12 -9.39
C TYR A 10 -12.22 24.82 -8.77
N LEU A 11 -11.53 24.15 -7.84
CA LEU A 11 -10.39 24.69 -7.10
C LEU A 11 -9.08 24.67 -7.90
N VAL A 12 -8.83 23.61 -8.68
CA VAL A 12 -7.53 23.37 -9.33
C VAL A 12 -7.59 23.56 -10.86
N GLY A 13 -8.79 23.56 -11.43
CA GLY A 13 -9.03 23.67 -12.87
C GLY A 13 -9.10 22.28 -13.55
N PRO A 14 -9.96 22.10 -14.58
CA PRO A 14 -10.23 20.79 -15.20
C PRO A 14 -9.00 20.07 -15.75
N ARG A 15 -7.95 20.82 -16.13
CA ARG A 15 -6.74 20.27 -16.74
C ARG A 15 -5.79 19.65 -15.70
N TRP A 16 -5.57 20.31 -14.56
CA TRP A 16 -4.65 19.83 -13.53
C TRP A 16 -5.19 18.59 -12.80
N GLY A 17 -6.49 18.60 -12.45
CA GLY A 17 -7.12 17.42 -11.85
C GLY A 17 -7.05 16.19 -12.75
N ARG A 18 -7.31 16.37 -14.05
CA ARG A 18 -7.36 15.25 -15.02
C ARG A 18 -5.99 14.73 -15.47
N TYR A 19 -5.02 15.62 -15.67
CA TYR A 19 -3.73 15.25 -16.27
C TYR A 19 -2.58 15.10 -15.26
N PHE A 20 -2.74 15.57 -14.03
CA PHE A 20 -1.68 15.48 -13.01
C PHE A 20 -2.14 14.68 -11.78
N VAL A 21 -3.22 15.10 -11.12
CA VAL A 21 -3.69 14.43 -9.89
C VAL A 21 -4.23 13.03 -10.17
N GLY A 22 -5.11 12.91 -11.17
CA GLY A 22 -5.76 11.64 -11.53
C GLY A 22 -4.77 10.50 -11.82
N PRO A 23 -3.75 10.69 -12.69
CA PRO A 23 -2.75 9.65 -12.96
C PRO A 23 -1.94 9.22 -11.72
N ILE A 24 -1.52 10.17 -10.88
CA ILE A 24 -0.76 9.87 -9.65
C ILE A 24 -1.64 9.08 -8.67
N GLN A 25 -2.88 9.52 -8.45
CA GLN A 25 -3.82 8.83 -7.58
C GLN A 25 -4.16 7.43 -8.10
N PHE A 26 -4.37 7.29 -9.41
CA PHE A 26 -4.58 5.99 -10.05
C PHE A 26 -3.40 5.06 -9.83
N MET A 27 -2.17 5.55 -10.04
CA MET A 27 -0.96 4.77 -9.82
C MET A 27 -0.82 4.35 -8.35
N VAL A 28 -1.11 5.22 -7.40
CA VAL A 28 -1.10 4.89 -5.96
C VAL A 28 -2.11 3.80 -5.65
N CYS A 29 -3.36 3.98 -6.06
CA CYS A 29 -4.42 3.03 -5.74
C CYS A 29 -4.21 1.68 -6.42
N TYR A 30 -3.83 1.68 -7.70
CA TYR A 30 -3.56 0.47 -8.44
C TYR A 30 -2.27 -0.22 -7.97
N GLY A 31 -1.23 0.55 -7.63
CA GLY A 31 -0.01 0.05 -7.01
C GLY A 31 -0.29 -0.65 -5.68
N ALA A 32 -1.18 -0.11 -4.85
CA ALA A 32 -1.60 -0.75 -3.60
C ALA A 32 -2.30 -2.11 -3.84
N VAL A 33 -3.06 -2.26 -4.93
CA VAL A 33 -3.65 -3.56 -5.32
C VAL A 33 -2.56 -4.55 -5.71
N ILE A 34 -1.55 -4.13 -6.48
CA ILE A 34 -0.40 -4.96 -6.85
C ILE A 34 0.35 -5.43 -5.60
N ALA A 35 0.69 -4.49 -4.71
CA ALA A 35 1.40 -4.77 -3.46
C ALA A 35 0.60 -5.73 -2.56
N SER A 36 -0.72 -5.51 -2.43
CA SER A 36 -1.60 -6.37 -1.64
C SER A 36 -1.72 -7.77 -2.23
N THR A 37 -1.75 -7.89 -3.56
CA THR A 37 -1.83 -9.17 -4.26
C THR A 37 -0.56 -10.00 -4.06
N LEU A 38 0.60 -9.36 -4.18
CA LEU A 38 1.89 -9.99 -3.87
C LEU A 38 1.97 -10.44 -2.41
N LEU A 39 1.65 -9.54 -1.47
CA LEU A 39 1.75 -9.82 -0.04
C LEU A 39 0.76 -10.93 0.39
N GLY A 40 -0.44 -10.95 -0.18
CA GLY A 40 -1.40 -12.04 -0.01
C GLY A 40 -0.83 -13.39 -0.46
N GLY A 41 -0.17 -13.42 -1.62
CA GLY A 41 0.54 -14.61 -2.11
C GLY A 41 1.70 -15.04 -1.21
N GLN A 42 2.50 -14.10 -0.69
CA GLN A 42 3.57 -14.39 0.27
C GLN A 42 3.03 -15.03 1.56
N CYS A 43 1.94 -14.47 2.10
CA CYS A 43 1.30 -15.02 3.30
C CYS A 43 0.70 -16.42 3.04
N MET A 44 0.06 -16.63 1.88
CA MET A 44 -0.48 -17.96 1.50
C MET A 44 0.63 -19.00 1.35
N LYS A 45 1.76 -18.62 0.75
CA LYS A 45 2.94 -19.49 0.64
C LYS A 45 3.47 -19.88 2.01
N THR A 46 3.54 -18.92 2.94
CA THR A 46 3.95 -19.15 4.33
C THR A 46 3.05 -20.16 5.02
N VAL A 47 1.73 -20.02 4.88
CA VAL A 47 0.74 -20.99 5.42
C VAL A 47 0.93 -22.38 4.82
N TYR A 48 1.16 -22.46 3.51
CA TYR A 48 1.41 -23.71 2.80
C TYR A 48 2.67 -24.41 3.31
N LEU A 49 3.81 -23.71 3.38
CA LEU A 49 5.07 -24.27 3.85
C LEU A 49 5.03 -24.68 5.32
N LEU A 50 4.22 -23.99 6.14
CA LEU A 50 4.03 -24.37 7.55
C LEU A 50 3.27 -25.69 7.68
N SER A 51 2.32 -25.94 6.78
CA SER A 51 1.47 -27.14 6.77
C SER A 51 2.12 -28.31 6.03
N ASN A 52 2.86 -28.03 4.96
CA ASN A 52 3.60 -28.98 4.15
C ASN A 52 5.06 -28.50 3.94
N PRO A 53 5.99 -28.83 4.86
CA PRO A 53 7.36 -28.34 4.82
C PRO A 53 8.17 -28.72 3.57
N ASN A 54 7.77 -29.81 2.91
CA ASN A 54 8.41 -30.34 1.70
C ASN A 54 7.69 -29.90 0.42
N GLY A 55 6.80 -28.91 0.51
CA GLY A 55 6.09 -28.37 -0.63
C GLY A 55 7.02 -27.66 -1.63
N ASN A 56 6.81 -27.90 -2.91
CA ASN A 56 7.63 -27.36 -4.01
C ASN A 56 6.93 -26.23 -4.79
N MET A 57 5.73 -25.83 -4.37
CA MET A 57 4.96 -24.76 -5.03
C MET A 57 5.69 -23.42 -4.92
N LYS A 58 5.63 -22.66 -6.02
CA LYS A 58 6.39 -21.41 -6.20
C LYS A 58 5.57 -20.20 -5.75
N LEU A 59 6.25 -19.10 -5.42
CA LEU A 59 5.57 -17.89 -4.92
C LEU A 59 4.54 -17.36 -5.92
N TYR A 60 4.88 -17.33 -7.22
CA TYR A 60 3.95 -16.84 -8.24
C TYR A 60 2.65 -17.65 -8.29
N GLU A 61 2.67 -18.94 -7.96
CA GLU A 61 1.47 -19.78 -7.93
C GLU A 61 0.52 -19.30 -6.82
N PHE A 62 1.06 -18.97 -5.64
CA PHE A 62 0.28 -18.37 -4.55
C PHE A 62 -0.20 -16.96 -4.87
N VAL A 63 0.61 -16.15 -5.57
CA VAL A 63 0.19 -14.82 -6.06
C VAL A 63 -0.98 -14.97 -7.04
N ILE A 64 -0.94 -15.96 -7.95
CA ILE A 64 -2.05 -16.26 -8.87
C ILE A 64 -3.29 -16.73 -8.09
N ILE A 65 -3.14 -17.61 -7.10
CA ILE A 65 -4.27 -18.07 -6.26
C ILE A 65 -4.94 -16.89 -5.55
N PHE A 66 -4.14 -15.98 -4.96
CA PHE A 66 -4.68 -14.76 -4.35
C PHE A 66 -5.29 -13.82 -5.40
N GLY A 67 -4.70 -13.72 -6.59
CA GLY A 67 -5.26 -12.99 -7.74
C GLY A 67 -6.64 -13.53 -8.18
N CYS A 68 -6.83 -14.85 -8.17
CA CYS A 68 -8.13 -15.49 -8.43
C CYS A 68 -9.18 -15.12 -7.37
N LEU A 69 -8.78 -15.08 -6.08
CA LEU A 69 -9.65 -14.57 -5.02
C LEU A 69 -10.01 -13.10 -5.27
N MET A 70 -9.02 -12.27 -5.65
CA MET A 70 -9.23 -10.88 -5.99
C MET A 70 -10.13 -10.69 -7.20
N LEU A 71 -10.10 -11.57 -8.21
CA LEU A 71 -11.00 -11.52 -9.36
C LEU A 71 -12.47 -11.66 -8.96
N ILE A 72 -12.76 -12.57 -8.02
CA ILE A 72 -14.10 -12.78 -7.46
C ILE A 72 -14.52 -11.53 -6.69
N LEU A 73 -13.68 -11.06 -5.79
CA LEU A 73 -13.98 -9.91 -4.93
C LEU A 73 -14.07 -8.59 -5.71
N ALA A 74 -13.33 -8.45 -6.81
CA ALA A 74 -13.36 -7.28 -7.68
C ALA A 74 -14.74 -7.05 -8.31
N GLN A 75 -15.61 -8.06 -8.39
CA GLN A 75 -16.95 -7.89 -8.93
C GLN A 75 -17.90 -7.18 -7.97
N ILE A 76 -17.52 -7.01 -6.69
CA ILE A 76 -18.35 -6.34 -5.68
C ILE A 76 -18.63 -4.87 -6.11
N PRO A 77 -19.90 -4.44 -6.16
CA PRO A 77 -20.30 -3.21 -6.84
C PRO A 77 -20.03 -1.91 -6.09
N SER A 78 -19.93 -1.87 -4.74
CA SER A 78 -19.90 -0.58 -4.03
C SER A 78 -19.18 -0.57 -2.68
N PHE A 79 -18.67 0.62 -2.32
CA PHE A 79 -18.11 0.93 -0.98
C PHE A 79 -19.10 0.73 0.16
N HIS A 80 -20.40 0.98 -0.04
CA HIS A 80 -21.41 0.81 1.01
C HIS A 80 -21.50 -0.66 1.45
N SER A 81 -21.39 -1.59 0.51
CA SER A 81 -21.30 -3.03 0.78
C SER A 81 -20.03 -3.43 1.56
N LEU A 82 -18.98 -2.60 1.50
CA LEU A 82 -17.69 -2.88 2.14
C LEU A 82 -17.59 -2.37 3.57
N ARG A 83 -18.55 -1.59 4.09
CA ARG A 83 -18.44 -1.00 5.43
C ARG A 83 -18.18 -2.04 6.53
N HIS A 84 -18.94 -3.13 6.52
CA HIS A 84 -18.79 -4.22 7.49
C HIS A 84 -17.51 -5.03 7.25
N ILE A 85 -17.15 -5.24 5.98
CA ILE A 85 -15.89 -5.89 5.59
C ILE A 85 -14.68 -5.08 6.10
N ASN A 86 -14.72 -3.76 5.95
CA ASN A 86 -13.67 -2.85 6.43
C ASN A 86 -13.58 -2.79 7.96
N LEU A 87 -14.71 -2.89 8.66
CA LEU A 87 -14.71 -2.98 10.12
C LEU A 87 -14.03 -4.27 10.60
N VAL A 88 -14.35 -5.41 9.97
CA VAL A 88 -13.66 -6.68 10.24
C VAL A 88 -12.18 -6.57 9.90
N SER A 89 -11.85 -5.97 8.76
CA SER A 89 -10.48 -5.69 8.33
C SER A 89 -9.69 -4.91 9.39
N LEU A 90 -10.28 -3.87 9.98
CA LEU A 90 -9.67 -3.09 11.06
C LEU A 90 -9.37 -3.96 12.29
N VAL A 91 -10.31 -4.81 12.72
CA VAL A 91 -10.08 -5.69 13.87
C VAL A 91 -8.95 -6.69 13.58
N LEU A 92 -8.96 -7.29 12.39
CA LEU A 92 -7.90 -8.20 11.95
C LEU A 92 -6.54 -7.49 11.86
N CYS A 93 -6.51 -6.22 11.43
CA CYS A 93 -5.26 -5.47 11.31
C CYS A 93 -4.63 -5.14 12.67
N LEU A 94 -5.47 -4.76 13.63
CA LEU A 94 -5.05 -4.54 15.01
C LEU A 94 -4.58 -5.86 15.66
N ALA A 95 -5.33 -6.95 15.43
CA ALA A 95 -4.98 -8.26 15.97
C ALA A 95 -3.65 -8.78 15.40
N TYR A 96 -3.40 -8.65 14.09
CA TYR A 96 -2.10 -9.05 13.53
C TYR A 96 -0.98 -8.14 14.07
N SER A 97 -1.22 -6.83 14.20
CA SER A 97 -0.18 -5.88 14.65
C SER A 97 0.24 -6.19 16.08
N ALA A 98 -0.74 -6.38 16.99
CA ALA A 98 -0.48 -6.77 18.36
C ALA A 98 0.22 -8.13 18.45
N SER A 99 -0.20 -9.09 17.63
CA SER A 99 0.44 -10.42 17.57
C SER A 99 1.87 -10.32 17.05
N ALA A 100 2.13 -9.56 15.99
CA ALA A 100 3.47 -9.37 15.44
C ALA A 100 4.39 -8.69 16.44
N THR A 101 3.94 -7.63 17.11
CA THR A 101 4.70 -6.99 18.21
C THR A 101 4.99 -8.00 19.34
N GLY A 102 4.00 -8.77 19.78
CA GLY A 102 4.18 -9.79 20.82
C GLY A 102 5.17 -10.89 20.41
N CYS A 103 5.10 -11.37 19.17
CA CYS A 103 6.04 -12.33 18.59
C CYS A 103 7.46 -11.77 18.59
N SER A 104 7.65 -10.56 18.07
CA SER A 104 8.95 -9.91 17.99
C SER A 104 9.56 -9.72 19.37
N ILE A 105 8.78 -9.27 20.36
CA ILE A 105 9.26 -9.13 21.75
C ILE A 105 9.63 -10.50 22.33
N HIS A 106 8.81 -11.54 22.11
CA HIS A 106 9.10 -12.88 22.60
C HIS A 106 10.38 -13.45 21.99
N ILE A 107 10.52 -13.39 20.65
CA ILE A 107 11.71 -13.87 19.94
C ILE A 107 12.94 -13.08 20.38
N GLY A 108 12.82 -11.75 20.46
CA GLY A 108 13.91 -10.87 20.86
C GLY A 108 14.39 -11.09 22.30
N ASN A 109 13.53 -11.60 23.20
CA ASN A 109 13.92 -11.98 24.57
C ASN A 109 14.43 -13.43 24.67
N SER A 110 13.88 -14.34 23.86
CA SER A 110 14.24 -15.76 23.89
C SER A 110 15.51 -16.08 23.11
N SER A 111 15.89 -15.24 22.13
CA SER A 111 17.09 -15.43 21.33
C SER A 111 18.35 -15.16 22.15
N LYS A 112 19.26 -16.13 22.17
CA LYS A 112 20.60 -16.01 22.78
C LYS A 112 21.65 -15.52 21.78
N GLU A 113 21.30 -15.39 20.50
CA GLU A 113 22.22 -14.89 19.49
C GLU A 113 22.45 -13.38 19.65
N PRO A 114 23.69 -12.90 19.46
CA PRO A 114 23.94 -11.47 19.41
C PRO A 114 23.17 -10.83 18.25
N LYS A 115 22.51 -9.72 18.54
CA LYS A 115 21.74 -8.95 17.56
C LYS A 115 22.65 -7.91 16.92
N ASP A 116 22.75 -7.96 15.60
CA ASP A 116 23.56 -7.02 14.83
C ASP A 116 22.71 -5.84 14.35
N TYR A 117 23.19 -4.62 14.61
CA TYR A 117 22.59 -3.34 14.22
C TYR A 117 23.58 -2.47 13.43
N SER A 118 24.67 -3.07 12.93
CA SER A 118 25.65 -2.37 12.11
C SER A 118 25.06 -1.92 10.77
N LEU A 119 25.55 -0.83 10.18
CA LEU A 119 25.07 -0.44 8.85
C LEU A 119 25.61 -1.44 7.81
N THR A 120 24.71 -2.06 7.05
CA THR A 120 25.05 -3.03 6.01
C THR A 120 25.20 -2.33 4.66
N GLY A 121 26.13 -2.80 3.82
CA GLY A 121 26.38 -2.25 2.48
C GLY A 121 27.43 -1.15 2.44
N ASP A 122 27.84 -0.77 1.23
CA ASP A 122 28.77 0.33 1.02
C ASP A 122 28.09 1.70 1.25
N THR A 123 28.87 2.78 1.25
CA THR A 123 28.33 4.13 1.46
C THR A 123 27.24 4.50 0.46
N GLN A 124 27.35 4.00 -0.78
CA GLN A 124 26.38 4.28 -1.82
C GLN A 124 25.04 3.59 -1.53
N ASP A 125 25.07 2.30 -1.18
CA ASP A 125 23.90 1.51 -0.81
C ASP A 125 23.21 2.08 0.43
N GLN A 126 23.98 2.55 1.42
CA GLN A 126 23.43 3.20 2.61
C GLN A 126 22.67 4.49 2.25
N VAL A 127 23.24 5.34 1.39
CA VAL A 127 22.57 6.58 0.98
C VAL A 127 21.29 6.29 0.20
N PHE A 128 21.33 5.38 -0.79
CA PHE A 128 20.12 4.99 -1.53
C PHE A 128 19.09 4.31 -0.62
N GLY A 129 19.55 3.51 0.35
CA GLY A 129 18.71 2.88 1.37
C GLY A 129 17.93 3.90 2.22
N ILE A 130 18.54 5.03 2.60
CA ILE A 130 17.85 6.11 3.31
C ILE A 130 16.68 6.66 2.48
N PHE A 131 16.90 6.94 1.19
CA PHE A 131 15.85 7.48 0.33
C PHE A 131 14.74 6.46 0.06
N ASN A 132 15.08 5.17 -0.10
CA ASN A 132 14.10 4.09 -0.17
C ASN A 132 13.27 3.99 1.12
N ALA A 133 13.91 4.07 2.29
CA ALA A 133 13.20 4.04 3.56
C ALA A 133 12.21 5.20 3.71
N ILE A 134 12.61 6.42 3.34
CA ILE A 134 11.71 7.58 3.33
C ILE A 134 10.53 7.36 2.38
N ALA A 135 10.75 6.75 1.20
CA ALA A 135 9.68 6.41 0.28
C ALA A 135 8.71 5.37 0.85
N ILE A 136 9.22 4.30 1.47
CA ILE A 136 8.39 3.29 2.14
C ILE A 136 7.58 3.92 3.28
N ILE A 137 8.18 4.82 4.07
CA ILE A 137 7.47 5.57 5.12
C ILE A 137 6.36 6.43 4.52
N ALA A 138 6.61 7.13 3.41
CA ALA A 138 5.57 7.89 2.73
C ALA A 138 4.40 7.00 2.28
N THR A 139 4.68 5.81 1.74
CA THR A 139 3.65 4.81 1.40
C THR A 139 2.85 4.35 2.60
N THR A 140 3.52 4.20 3.72
CA THR A 140 2.93 3.67 4.96
C THR A 140 1.90 4.63 5.55
N TYR A 141 2.16 5.95 5.50
CA TYR A 141 1.27 6.98 6.07
C TYR A 141 0.34 7.65 5.05
N GLY A 142 0.58 7.45 3.76
CA GLY A 142 -0.20 8.04 2.69
C GLY A 142 -1.55 7.36 2.50
N ASN A 143 -2.54 8.11 2.01
CA ASN A 143 -3.85 7.56 1.70
C ASN A 143 -4.47 8.18 0.44
N GLY A 144 -4.49 7.39 -0.64
CA GLY A 144 -5.01 7.79 -1.94
C GLY A 144 -6.54 7.77 -2.07
N ILE A 145 -7.27 7.46 -0.99
CA ILE A 145 -8.75 7.29 -0.99
C ILE A 145 -9.43 8.36 -0.11
N ILE A 146 -8.67 9.33 0.41
CA ILE A 146 -9.22 10.41 1.25
C ILE A 146 -10.37 11.15 0.55
N PRO A 147 -10.26 11.57 -0.73
CA PRO A 147 -11.36 12.24 -1.43
C PRO A 147 -12.64 11.39 -1.52
N GLU A 148 -12.50 10.10 -1.78
CA GLU A 148 -13.61 9.15 -1.87
C GLU A 148 -14.27 8.95 -0.51
N ILE A 149 -13.48 8.87 0.58
CA ILE A 149 -14.01 8.81 1.95
C ILE A 149 -14.79 10.10 2.25
N GLN A 150 -14.25 11.28 1.93
CA GLN A 150 -14.92 12.58 2.13
C GLN A 150 -16.28 12.64 1.46
N ALA A 151 -16.39 12.11 0.24
CA ALA A 151 -17.63 12.10 -0.53
C ALA A 151 -18.75 11.27 0.11
N THR A 152 -18.42 10.32 0.99
CA THR A 152 -19.39 9.43 1.65
C THR A 152 -19.84 9.90 3.04
N ILE A 153 -19.17 10.90 3.64
CA ILE A 153 -19.47 11.36 5.00
C ILE A 153 -20.69 12.28 5.00
N ALA A 154 -21.65 11.99 5.88
CA ALA A 154 -22.82 12.84 6.08
C ALA A 154 -22.44 14.23 6.66
N PRO A 155 -22.96 15.34 6.10
CA PRO A 155 -22.68 16.69 6.59
C PRO A 155 -22.94 16.85 8.11
N PRO A 156 -22.20 17.72 8.82
CA PRO A 156 -21.05 18.51 8.38
C PRO A 156 -19.76 17.68 8.25
N VAL A 157 -19.05 17.79 7.12
CA VAL A 157 -17.90 16.94 6.78
C VAL A 157 -16.62 17.35 7.53
N LYS A 158 -16.26 18.64 7.51
CA LYS A 158 -14.95 19.13 8.01
C LYS A 158 -14.60 18.65 9.43
N GLY A 159 -15.51 18.88 10.39
CA GLY A 159 -15.25 18.56 11.80
C GLY A 159 -15.23 17.05 12.08
N LYS A 160 -16.15 16.29 11.47
CA LYS A 160 -16.21 14.83 11.62
C LYS A 160 -14.98 14.16 11.00
N MET A 161 -14.60 14.62 9.81
CA MET A 161 -13.46 14.08 9.09
C MET A 161 -12.14 14.38 9.80
N PHE A 162 -11.92 15.61 10.28
CA PHE A 162 -10.69 15.94 11.00
C PHE A 162 -10.52 15.08 12.25
N LYS A 163 -11.58 14.94 13.07
CA LYS A 163 -11.55 14.04 14.24
C LYS A 163 -11.28 12.59 13.85
N GLY A 164 -11.90 12.11 12.78
CA GLY A 164 -11.65 10.78 12.23
C GLY A 164 -10.19 10.58 11.84
N LEU A 165 -9.61 11.51 11.09
CA LEU A 165 -8.19 11.48 10.71
C LEU A 165 -7.28 11.47 11.94
N CYS A 166 -7.53 12.32 12.94
CA CYS A 166 -6.72 12.33 14.17
C CYS A 166 -6.73 10.96 14.86
N VAL A 167 -7.91 10.34 15.02
CA VAL A 167 -8.01 9.01 15.63
C VAL A 167 -7.28 7.96 14.78
N CYS A 168 -7.45 7.99 13.46
CA CYS A 168 -6.78 7.07 12.55
C CYS A 168 -5.25 7.19 12.66
N TYR A 169 -4.70 8.41 12.62
CA TYR A 169 -3.25 8.61 12.70
C TYR A 169 -2.67 8.26 14.07
N VAL A 170 -3.41 8.46 15.16
CA VAL A 170 -2.99 7.98 16.49
C VAL A 170 -2.87 6.46 16.49
N VAL A 171 -3.86 5.75 15.96
CA VAL A 171 -3.85 4.28 15.85
C VAL A 171 -2.71 3.81 14.94
N LEU A 172 -2.53 4.43 13.77
CA LEU A 172 -1.47 4.09 12.82
C LEU A 172 -0.08 4.26 13.42
N VAL A 173 0.19 5.39 14.08
CA VAL A 173 1.48 5.64 14.74
C VAL A 173 1.70 4.59 15.82
N ALA A 174 0.70 4.31 16.66
CA ALA A 174 0.83 3.32 17.72
C ALA A 174 1.17 1.93 17.16
N THR A 175 0.46 1.45 16.13
CA THR A 175 0.64 0.10 15.59
C THR A 175 1.90 -0.05 14.74
N PHE A 176 2.21 0.94 13.90
CA PHE A 176 3.39 0.84 13.03
C PHE A 176 4.68 1.00 13.81
N PHE A 177 4.77 1.95 14.74
CA PHE A 177 5.95 2.05 15.59
C PHE A 177 6.09 0.86 16.52
N SER A 178 4.99 0.29 17.06
CA SER A 178 5.11 -0.91 17.90
C SER A 178 5.70 -2.08 17.13
N VAL A 179 5.22 -2.36 15.91
CA VAL A 179 5.73 -3.44 15.07
C VAL A 179 7.15 -3.15 14.58
N ALA A 180 7.43 -1.93 14.09
CA ALA A 180 8.74 -1.57 13.56
C ALA A 180 9.83 -1.58 14.65
N ILE A 181 9.58 -0.96 15.81
CA ILE A 181 10.56 -0.91 16.89
C ILE A 181 10.80 -2.31 17.45
N SER A 182 9.75 -3.06 17.79
CA SER A 182 9.92 -4.41 18.34
C SER A 182 10.54 -5.38 17.33
N GLY A 183 10.15 -5.30 16.06
CA GLY A 183 10.67 -6.12 14.97
C GLY A 183 12.15 -5.86 14.72
N TYR A 184 12.54 -4.59 14.53
CA TYR A 184 13.94 -4.24 14.34
C TYR A 184 14.76 -4.55 15.60
N TRP A 185 14.23 -4.31 16.80
CA TRP A 185 14.89 -4.73 18.03
C TRP A 185 15.06 -6.25 18.16
N ALA A 186 14.19 -7.06 17.57
CA ALA A 186 14.31 -8.52 17.61
C ALA A 186 15.33 -9.06 16.60
N PHE A 187 15.33 -8.54 15.37
CA PHE A 187 16.07 -9.11 14.24
C PHE A 187 17.28 -8.28 13.77
N GLY A 188 17.34 -6.99 14.13
CA GLY A 188 18.38 -6.07 13.69
C GLY A 188 18.47 -6.03 12.16
N ASN A 189 19.69 -6.12 11.63
CA ASN A 189 19.95 -6.09 10.18
C ASN A 189 19.38 -7.28 9.40
N ARG A 190 18.94 -8.34 10.10
CA ARG A 190 18.28 -9.49 9.48
C ARG A 190 16.78 -9.28 9.27
N SER A 191 16.24 -8.10 9.57
CA SER A 191 14.82 -7.80 9.35
C SER A 191 14.48 -7.82 7.86
N ASP A 192 13.53 -8.67 7.48
CA ASP A 192 13.00 -8.73 6.14
C ASP A 192 11.99 -7.59 5.90
N SER A 193 11.72 -7.29 4.63
CA SER A 193 10.65 -6.34 4.25
C SER A 193 9.27 -6.73 4.80
N LEU A 194 9.05 -8.02 5.04
CA LEU A 194 7.86 -8.56 5.70
C LEU A 194 8.26 -9.21 7.03
N ILE A 195 7.91 -8.58 8.14
CA ILE A 195 8.28 -9.07 9.48
C ILE A 195 7.76 -10.47 9.79
N LEU A 196 6.64 -10.89 9.19
CA LEU A 196 6.08 -12.24 9.34
C LEU A 196 7.03 -13.32 8.77
N SER A 197 7.85 -12.98 7.77
CA SER A 197 8.87 -13.89 7.23
C SER A 197 9.96 -14.17 8.26
N ASN A 198 10.34 -13.18 9.07
CA ASN A 198 11.34 -13.35 10.12
C ASN A 198 10.89 -14.26 11.27
N PHE A 199 9.59 -14.57 11.40
CA PHE A 199 9.11 -15.53 12.39
C PHE A 199 9.43 -16.98 12.01
N LEU A 200 9.99 -17.20 10.83
CA LEU A 200 10.46 -18.48 10.32
C LEU A 200 11.97 -18.42 10.12
N ASP A 201 12.71 -19.30 10.81
CA ASP A 201 14.12 -19.55 10.55
C ASP A 201 14.25 -20.89 9.81
N ASN A 202 14.75 -20.86 8.57
CA ASN A 202 14.91 -22.06 7.73
C ASN A 202 13.63 -22.95 7.70
N ARG A 203 12.45 -22.33 7.55
CA ARG A 203 11.11 -22.95 7.56
C ARG A 203 10.65 -23.50 8.93
N ARG A 204 11.41 -23.26 10.00
CA ARG A 204 11.03 -23.61 11.37
C ARG A 204 10.49 -22.35 12.06
N PRO A 205 9.29 -22.43 12.66
CA PRO A 205 8.70 -21.27 13.32
C PRO A 205 9.40 -21.03 14.66
N LEU A 206 9.84 -19.79 14.86
CA LEU A 206 10.49 -19.32 16.11
C LEU A 206 9.47 -19.07 17.23
N VAL A 207 8.20 -18.97 16.87
CA VAL A 207 7.06 -18.87 17.76
C VAL A 207 6.11 -20.04 17.48
N PRO A 208 5.11 -20.30 18.33
CA PRO A 208 4.27 -21.45 18.12
C PRO A 208 3.50 -21.42 16.79
N LYS A 209 3.42 -22.59 16.14
CA LYS A 209 2.87 -22.76 14.77
C LYS A 209 1.50 -22.11 14.57
N TRP A 210 0.58 -22.28 15.52
CA TRP A 210 -0.78 -21.73 15.39
C TRP A 210 -0.77 -20.20 15.31
N LEU A 211 0.20 -19.55 15.96
CA LEU A 211 0.31 -18.10 16.02
C LEU A 211 0.74 -17.54 14.66
N VAL A 212 1.78 -18.16 14.06
CA VAL A 212 2.23 -17.81 12.69
C VAL A 212 1.11 -18.04 11.67
N LEU A 213 0.38 -19.16 11.80
CA LEU A 213 -0.76 -19.47 10.94
C LEU A 213 -1.85 -18.41 11.08
N MET A 214 -2.23 -18.08 12.32
CA MET A 214 -3.27 -17.10 12.63
C MET A 214 -2.90 -15.71 12.08
N THR A 215 -1.67 -15.23 12.31
CA THR A 215 -1.25 -13.91 11.82
C THR A 215 -1.25 -13.84 10.31
N ASN A 216 -0.80 -14.89 9.61
CA ASN A 216 -0.86 -14.92 8.14
C ASN A 216 -2.31 -14.95 7.64
N ILE A 217 -3.21 -15.71 8.27
CA ILE A 217 -4.64 -15.73 7.90
C ILE A 217 -5.28 -14.35 8.12
N PHE A 218 -5.00 -13.70 9.26
CA PHE A 218 -5.50 -12.35 9.52
C PHE A 218 -5.00 -11.37 8.45
N THR A 219 -3.72 -11.41 8.11
CA THR A 219 -3.14 -10.60 7.05
C THR A 219 -3.81 -10.86 5.69
N ILE A 220 -3.99 -12.12 5.29
CA ILE A 220 -4.66 -12.49 4.03
C ILE A 220 -6.08 -11.88 3.96
N LEU A 221 -6.88 -12.08 5.01
CA LEU A 221 -8.28 -11.62 5.04
C LEU A 221 -8.39 -10.09 5.04
N GLN A 222 -7.57 -9.40 5.84
CA GLN A 222 -7.53 -7.94 5.88
C GLN A 222 -7.02 -7.36 4.55
N LEU A 223 -6.03 -7.99 3.91
CA LEU A 223 -5.53 -7.55 2.60
C LEU A 223 -6.58 -7.70 1.51
N SER A 224 -7.38 -8.78 1.53
CA SER A 224 -8.49 -8.93 0.58
C SER A 224 -9.48 -7.77 0.68
N ALA A 225 -9.84 -7.36 1.90
CA ALA A 225 -10.73 -6.21 2.12
C ALA A 225 -10.11 -4.89 1.63
N VAL A 226 -8.86 -4.62 2.01
CA VAL A 226 -8.14 -3.40 1.63
C VAL A 226 -7.92 -3.31 0.12
N ALA A 227 -7.50 -4.41 -0.52
CA ALA A 227 -7.26 -4.43 -1.96
C ALA A 227 -8.55 -4.15 -2.75
N VAL A 228 -9.71 -4.63 -2.29
CA VAL A 228 -11.01 -4.32 -2.93
C VAL A 228 -11.35 -2.83 -2.81
N VAL A 229 -11.04 -2.21 -1.67
CA VAL A 229 -11.22 -0.78 -1.44
C VAL A 229 -10.34 0.05 -2.37
N TYR A 230 -9.05 -0.28 -2.48
CA TYR A 230 -8.10 0.39 -3.39
C TYR A 230 -8.39 0.11 -4.88
N LEU A 231 -9.10 -0.97 -5.20
CA LEU A 231 -9.51 -1.25 -6.56
C LEU A 231 -10.71 -0.40 -7.01
N GLN A 232 -11.50 0.19 -6.09
CA GLN A 232 -12.68 0.97 -6.47
C GLN A 232 -12.37 2.20 -7.33
N PRO A 233 -11.36 3.04 -7.02
CA PRO A 233 -11.00 4.16 -7.90
C PRO A 233 -10.62 3.70 -9.31
N THR A 234 -9.85 2.61 -9.42
CA THR A 234 -9.48 1.99 -10.70
C THR A 234 -10.71 1.52 -11.47
N ASN A 235 -11.61 0.79 -10.80
CA ASN A 235 -12.85 0.30 -11.40
C ASN A 235 -13.74 1.44 -11.88
N GLU A 236 -13.83 2.52 -11.11
CA GLU A 236 -14.62 3.70 -11.49
C GLU A 236 -14.07 4.38 -12.76
N VAL A 237 -12.74 4.50 -12.89
CA VAL A 237 -12.09 5.03 -14.10
C VAL A 237 -12.36 4.11 -15.31
N LEU A 238 -12.20 2.80 -15.14
CA LEU A 238 -12.41 1.83 -16.21
C LEU A 238 -13.87 1.81 -16.68
N GLU A 239 -14.83 1.79 -15.76
CA GLU A 239 -16.26 1.82 -16.09
C GLU A 239 -16.68 3.11 -16.77
N GLN A 240 -16.13 4.26 -16.39
CA GLN A 240 -16.39 5.52 -17.09
C GLN A 240 -15.80 5.54 -18.51
N THR A 241 -14.69 4.83 -18.72
CA THR A 241 -14.00 4.81 -20.01
C THR A 241 -14.66 3.83 -20.97
N PHE A 242 -15.12 2.68 -20.49
CA PHE A 242 -15.64 1.58 -21.31
C PHE A 242 -17.17 1.39 -21.23
N GLY A 243 -17.84 1.99 -20.24
CA GLY A 243 -19.28 1.89 -20.05
C GLY A 243 -20.07 2.98 -20.76
N ASP A 244 -21.31 2.68 -21.13
CA ASP A 244 -22.26 3.63 -21.68
C ASP A 244 -22.99 4.38 -20.55
N THR A 245 -22.65 5.66 -20.40
CA THR A 245 -23.21 6.59 -19.39
C THR A 245 -24.72 6.82 -19.52
N ARG A 246 -25.33 6.45 -20.66
CA ARG A 246 -26.76 6.59 -20.91
C ARG A 246 -27.58 5.37 -20.50
N SER A 247 -26.94 4.28 -20.10
CA SER A 247 -27.61 3.03 -19.74
C SER A 247 -27.41 2.68 -18.27
N ALA A 248 -28.38 1.96 -17.68
CA ALA A 248 -28.32 1.57 -16.28
C ALA A 248 -27.07 0.74 -15.97
N GLN A 249 -26.53 0.87 -14.76
CA GLN A 249 -25.29 0.20 -14.32
C GLN A 249 -25.34 -1.34 -14.47
N PHE A 250 -26.53 -1.94 -14.34
CA PHE A 250 -26.76 -3.38 -14.47
C PHE A 250 -27.34 -3.81 -15.83
N SER A 251 -27.40 -2.91 -16.81
CA SER A 251 -27.77 -3.28 -18.19
C SER A 251 -26.71 -4.21 -18.78
N ALA A 252 -27.10 -5.19 -19.59
CA ALA A 252 -26.16 -6.10 -20.28
C ALA A 252 -25.06 -5.33 -21.05
N ARG A 253 -25.38 -4.13 -21.56
CA ARG A 253 -24.47 -3.22 -22.26
C ARG A 253 -23.32 -2.70 -21.36
N ASN A 254 -23.56 -2.57 -20.06
CA ASN A 254 -22.57 -2.09 -19.08
C ASN A 254 -21.97 -3.23 -18.24
N VAL A 255 -22.70 -4.34 -18.06
CA VAL A 255 -22.23 -5.50 -17.28
C VAL A 255 -21.06 -6.20 -17.98
N ILE A 256 -21.12 -6.41 -19.29
CA ILE A 256 -20.04 -7.09 -20.02
C ILE A 256 -18.73 -6.27 -19.99
N PRO A 257 -18.71 -4.97 -20.39
CA PRO A 257 -17.49 -4.16 -20.31
C PRO A 257 -16.97 -4.03 -18.88
N ARG A 258 -17.86 -3.95 -17.88
CA ARG A 258 -17.48 -3.92 -16.47
C ARG A 258 -16.76 -5.20 -16.04
N VAL A 259 -17.34 -6.37 -16.26
CA VAL A 259 -16.73 -7.64 -15.85
C VAL A 259 -15.39 -7.83 -16.56
N VAL A 260 -15.32 -7.53 -17.86
CA VAL A 260 -14.09 -7.67 -18.65
C VAL A 260 -13.01 -6.71 -18.18
N SER A 261 -13.31 -5.42 -18.04
CA SER A 261 -12.32 -4.40 -17.65
C SER A 261 -11.81 -4.62 -16.22
N ARG A 262 -12.70 -4.92 -15.26
CA ARG A 262 -12.30 -5.25 -13.88
C ARG A 262 -11.43 -6.51 -13.83
N SER A 263 -11.80 -7.56 -14.58
CA SER A 263 -11.02 -8.79 -14.62
C SER A 263 -9.64 -8.57 -15.24
N LEU A 264 -9.56 -7.85 -16.36
CA LEU A 264 -8.29 -7.52 -17.01
C LEU A 264 -7.38 -6.71 -16.07
N SER A 265 -7.94 -5.75 -15.33
CA SER A 265 -7.20 -4.97 -14.34
C SER A 265 -6.60 -5.86 -13.25
N VAL A 266 -7.38 -6.76 -12.65
CA VAL A 266 -6.85 -7.68 -11.63
C VAL A 266 -5.82 -8.65 -12.21
N ILE A 267 -6.02 -9.16 -13.43
CA ILE A 267 -5.06 -10.06 -14.10
C ILE A 267 -3.73 -9.33 -14.30
N ILE A 268 -3.74 -8.10 -14.82
CA ILE A 268 -2.52 -7.31 -15.01
C ILE A 268 -1.83 -7.06 -13.67
N SER A 269 -2.59 -6.67 -12.64
CA SER A 269 -2.05 -6.46 -11.30
C SER A 269 -1.38 -7.73 -10.74
N THR A 270 -2.02 -8.88 -10.94
CA THR A 270 -1.51 -10.19 -10.48
C THR A 270 -0.24 -10.58 -11.23
N ILE A 271 -0.17 -10.35 -12.54
CA ILE A 271 1.03 -10.59 -13.35
C ILE A 271 2.19 -9.73 -12.86
N ILE A 272 1.96 -8.42 -12.65
CA ILE A 272 3.01 -7.51 -12.18
C ILE A 272 3.51 -7.95 -10.79
N GLY A 273 2.60 -8.26 -9.87
CA GLY A 273 2.97 -8.75 -8.53
C GLY A 273 3.74 -10.08 -8.58
N ALA A 274 3.40 -10.98 -9.50
CA ALA A 274 4.10 -12.25 -9.69
C ALA A 274 5.48 -12.09 -10.34
N MET A 275 5.66 -11.08 -11.21
CA MET A 275 6.93 -10.79 -11.88
C MET A 275 7.93 -10.10 -10.95
N LEU A 276 7.47 -9.24 -10.06
CA LEU A 276 8.30 -8.43 -9.16
C LEU A 276 7.98 -8.76 -7.69
N PRO A 277 8.50 -9.87 -7.13
CA PRO A 277 8.14 -10.33 -5.78
C PRO A 277 8.82 -9.54 -4.64
N PHE A 278 9.18 -8.28 -4.87
CA PHE A 278 9.90 -7.42 -3.93
C PHE A 278 8.92 -6.44 -3.27
N PHE A 279 8.27 -6.89 -2.20
CA PHE A 279 7.25 -6.08 -1.53
C PHE A 279 7.79 -4.74 -1.04
N GLY A 280 9.00 -4.70 -0.45
CA GLY A 280 9.64 -3.47 0.00
C GLY A 280 9.84 -2.47 -1.15
N ASP A 281 10.36 -2.94 -2.28
CA ASP A 281 10.64 -2.11 -3.44
C ASP A 281 9.38 -1.57 -4.12
N ILE A 282 8.33 -2.39 -4.21
CA ILE A 282 7.03 -1.93 -4.72
C ILE A 282 6.51 -0.79 -3.84
N ASN A 283 6.61 -0.92 -2.51
CA ASN A 283 6.20 0.16 -1.61
C ASN A 283 7.09 1.40 -1.74
N ALA A 284 8.40 1.24 -1.94
CA ALA A 284 9.30 2.36 -2.20
C ALA A 284 8.91 3.10 -3.50
N LEU A 285 8.59 2.37 -4.57
CA LEU A 285 8.17 2.93 -5.85
C LEU A 285 6.84 3.70 -5.73
N ILE A 286 5.84 3.11 -5.07
CA ILE A 286 4.54 3.74 -4.82
C ILE A 286 4.72 5.02 -3.99
N GLY A 287 5.65 5.02 -3.04
CA GLY A 287 5.91 6.15 -2.16
C GLY A 287 6.58 7.30 -2.88
N ALA A 288 7.64 6.99 -3.64
CA ALA A 288 8.42 7.98 -4.36
C ALA A 288 7.61 8.65 -5.48
N PHE A 289 6.94 7.87 -6.34
CA PHE A 289 6.20 8.42 -7.46
C PHE A 289 4.78 8.86 -7.10
N GLY A 290 4.18 8.24 -6.08
CA GLY A 290 2.78 8.37 -5.76
C GLY A 290 2.51 9.28 -4.57
N PHE A 291 2.78 8.76 -3.37
CA PHE A 291 2.41 9.44 -2.12
C PHE A 291 3.21 10.70 -1.85
N MET A 292 4.51 10.74 -2.16
CA MET A 292 5.32 11.95 -1.95
C MET A 292 4.79 13.16 -2.73
N PRO A 293 4.52 13.06 -4.05
CA PRO A 293 3.86 14.14 -4.78
C PRO A 293 2.45 14.42 -4.28
N LEU A 294 1.66 13.39 -4.00
CA LEU A 294 0.24 13.53 -3.67
C LEU A 294 -0.01 14.16 -2.29
N ASP A 295 0.80 13.80 -1.29
CA ASP A 295 0.58 14.19 0.11
C ASP A 295 1.42 15.39 0.55
N PHE A 296 2.61 15.59 -0.02
CA PHE A 296 3.50 16.67 0.41
C PHE A 296 3.60 17.82 -0.59
N ILE A 297 3.64 17.54 -1.89
CA ILE A 297 3.82 18.58 -2.92
C ILE A 297 2.48 19.21 -3.30
N LEU A 298 1.50 18.37 -3.66
CA LEU A 298 0.22 18.87 -4.17
C LEU A 298 -0.56 19.75 -3.19
N PRO A 299 -0.68 19.40 -1.88
CA PRO A 299 -1.47 20.21 -0.96
C PRO A 299 -0.92 21.63 -0.77
N VAL A 300 0.40 21.78 -0.64
CA VAL A 300 1.04 23.10 -0.46
C VAL A 300 0.98 23.95 -1.73
N VAL A 301 1.10 23.31 -2.91
CA VAL A 301 0.95 23.95 -4.20
C VAL A 301 -0.49 24.44 -4.39
N PHE A 302 -1.48 23.58 -4.14
CA PHE A 302 -2.90 23.94 -4.25
C PHE A 302 -3.31 24.99 -3.22
N PHE A 303 -2.76 24.94 -2.01
CA PHE A 303 -2.99 25.98 -1.02
C PHE A 303 -2.52 27.34 -1.54
N ASN A 304 -1.30 27.43 -2.07
CA ASN A 304 -0.76 28.67 -2.60
C ASN A 304 -1.54 29.18 -3.83
N PHE A 305 -1.99 28.29 -4.72
CA PHE A 305 -2.81 28.66 -5.87
C PHE A 305 -4.21 29.15 -5.48
N THR A 306 -4.83 28.48 -4.50
CA THR A 306 -6.21 28.75 -4.08
C THR A 306 -6.29 30.03 -3.25
N PHE A 307 -5.49 30.11 -2.18
CA PHE A 307 -5.59 31.18 -1.20
C PHE A 307 -4.71 32.38 -1.54
N LYS A 308 -3.75 32.22 -2.47
CA LYS A 308 -2.83 33.28 -2.92
C LYS A 308 -2.25 34.09 -1.75
N PRO A 309 -1.65 33.45 -0.73
CA PRO A 309 -1.12 34.17 0.41
C PRO A 309 -0.03 35.16 -0.05
N SER A 310 0.10 36.28 0.65
CA SER A 310 1.11 37.29 0.33
C SER A 310 2.51 36.69 0.31
N LYS A 311 3.36 37.09 -0.64
CA LYS A 311 4.77 36.66 -0.73
C LYS A 311 5.63 37.11 0.47
N ARG A 312 5.10 38.02 1.30
CA ARG A 312 5.72 38.43 2.57
C ARG A 312 5.32 37.53 3.74
N SER A 313 4.34 36.66 3.55
CA SER A 313 3.86 35.75 4.59
C SER A 313 4.85 34.59 4.80
N PRO A 314 5.17 34.24 6.06
CA PRO A 314 5.99 33.07 6.34
C PRO A 314 5.34 31.78 5.83
N LEU A 315 4.00 31.72 5.78
CA LEU A 315 3.25 30.56 5.27
C LEU A 315 3.49 30.31 3.79
N PHE A 316 3.64 31.37 2.98
CA PHE A 316 3.93 31.22 1.56
C PHE A 316 5.30 30.57 1.36
N TRP A 317 6.32 31.05 2.07
CA TRP A 317 7.68 30.52 1.99
C TRP A 317 7.79 29.10 2.55
N LEU A 318 7.11 28.80 3.65
CA LEU A 318 7.04 27.43 4.17
C LEU A 318 6.48 26.46 3.12
N ASN A 319 5.36 26.81 2.48
CA ASN A 319 4.77 25.99 1.43
C ASN A 319 5.70 25.80 0.23
N VAL A 320 6.43 26.85 -0.17
CA VAL A 320 7.41 26.77 -1.25
C VAL A 320 8.59 25.86 -0.88
N ILE A 321 9.11 25.99 0.34
CA ILE A 321 10.21 25.13 0.84
C ILE A 321 9.78 23.67 0.83
N ILE A 322 8.59 23.35 1.36
CA ILE A 322 8.05 21.99 1.35
C ILE A 322 7.96 21.47 -0.10
N ALA A 323 7.38 22.25 -1.01
CA ALA A 323 7.23 21.84 -2.41
C ALA A 323 8.58 21.55 -3.07
N VAL A 324 9.58 22.41 -2.89
CA VAL A 324 10.91 22.25 -3.48
C VAL A 324 11.67 21.09 -2.86
N THR A 325 11.70 20.99 -1.54
CA THR A 325 12.41 19.92 -0.83
C THR A 325 11.83 18.54 -1.17
N PHE A 326 10.50 18.39 -1.16
CA PHE A 326 9.87 17.12 -1.52
C PHE A 326 9.98 16.82 -3.02
N SER A 327 10.01 17.83 -3.90
CA SER A 327 10.29 17.59 -5.33
C SER A 327 11.69 17.03 -5.56
N ALA A 328 12.70 17.57 -4.87
CA ALA A 328 14.06 17.04 -4.92
C ALA A 328 14.13 15.62 -4.31
N LEU A 329 13.43 15.40 -3.19
CA LEU A 329 13.35 14.11 -2.53
C LEU A 329 12.72 13.04 -3.42
N VAL A 330 11.63 13.38 -4.12
CA VAL A 330 10.98 12.49 -5.11
C VAL A 330 11.95 12.08 -6.19
N ALA A 331 12.73 13.02 -6.74
CA ALA A 331 13.68 12.70 -7.81
C ALA A 331 14.73 11.68 -7.34
N VAL A 332 15.30 11.87 -6.15
CA VAL A 332 16.33 10.96 -5.61
C VAL A 332 15.72 9.63 -5.16
N ALA A 333 14.56 9.65 -4.49
CA ALA A 333 13.87 8.45 -4.04
C ALA A 333 13.37 7.59 -5.21
N ALA A 334 12.93 8.20 -6.31
CA ALA A 334 12.57 7.50 -7.54
C ALA A 334 13.77 6.75 -8.12
N ILE A 335 14.94 7.41 -8.19
CA ILE A 335 16.18 6.77 -8.65
C ILE A 335 16.56 5.63 -7.69
N ALA A 336 16.44 5.84 -6.38
CA ALA A 336 16.73 4.83 -5.36
C ALA A 336 15.84 3.58 -5.51
N ALA A 337 14.53 3.76 -5.68
CA ALA A 337 13.56 2.68 -5.81
C ALA A 337 13.78 1.88 -7.09
N VAL A 338 14.00 2.57 -8.23
CA VAL A 338 14.29 1.90 -9.49
C VAL A 338 15.63 1.17 -9.45
N ARG A 339 16.67 1.77 -8.85
CA ARG A 339 17.96 1.12 -8.65
C ARG A 339 17.80 -0.17 -7.85
N GLN A 340 17.04 -0.14 -6.75
CA GLN A 340 16.82 -1.30 -5.89
C GLN A 340 16.14 -2.44 -6.65
N ILE A 341 15.05 -2.15 -7.37
CA ILE A 341 14.36 -3.13 -8.22
C ILE A 341 15.32 -3.76 -9.24
N ILE A 342 16.19 -2.96 -9.87
CA ILE A 342 17.16 -3.48 -10.85
C ILE A 342 18.19 -4.39 -10.20
N LEU A 343 18.67 -4.05 -9.00
CA LEU A 343 19.64 -4.88 -8.27
C LEU A 343 19.00 -6.20 -7.85
N ASP A 344 17.79 -6.17 -7.31
CA ASP A 344 17.07 -7.36 -6.88
C ASP A 344 16.59 -8.21 -8.07
N ALA A 345 16.26 -7.59 -9.21
CA ALA A 345 15.96 -8.30 -10.44
C ALA A 345 17.18 -9.01 -11.07
N LYS A 346 18.41 -8.57 -10.80
CA LYS A 346 19.63 -9.25 -11.31
C LYS A 346 19.89 -10.57 -10.59
N THR A 347 19.53 -10.67 -9.31
CA THR A 347 19.68 -11.89 -8.51
C THR A 347 18.48 -12.83 -8.66
N TYR A 348 17.35 -12.32 -9.14
CA TYR A 348 16.13 -13.08 -9.36
C TYR A 348 15.99 -13.61 -10.79
N ARG A 349 15.66 -14.91 -10.93
CA ARG A 349 15.13 -15.43 -12.21
C ARG A 349 13.61 -15.29 -12.20
N LEU A 350 13.04 -14.81 -13.31
CA LEU A 350 11.59 -14.63 -13.46
C LEU A 350 10.87 -15.95 -13.10
N PHE A 351 9.96 -15.90 -12.12
CA PHE A 351 9.27 -17.06 -11.53
C PHE A 351 10.13 -18.05 -10.74
N ALA A 352 11.22 -17.59 -10.11
CA ALA A 352 12.08 -18.42 -9.27
C ALA A 352 11.47 -18.75 -7.89
N ASN A 353 12.07 -19.75 -7.24
CA ASN A 353 11.78 -20.12 -5.87
C ASN A 353 12.36 -19.06 -4.92
N VAL A 354 11.58 -18.02 -4.58
CA VAL A 354 11.89 -17.14 -3.43
C VAL A 354 11.27 -17.72 -2.18
#